data_AF-A0A1U9LJH2-F1
#
_entry.id   AF-A0A1U9LJH2-F1
#
_cell.length_a   1.000
_cell.length_b   1.000
_cell.length_c   1.000
_cell.angle_alpha   90.00
_cell.angle_beta   90.00
_cell.angle_gamma   90.00
#
_symmetry.space_group_name_H-M   'P 1'
#
loop_
_entity.id
_entity.type
_entity.pdbx_description
1 polymer ?
#
loop_
_entity_poly.entity_id
_entity_poly.type
_entity_poly.pdbx_seq_one_letter_code
_entity_poly.pdbx_strand_id
1 'polypeptide(L)'
;MKTPEQAFEGEWDFNGSCAPAEGSTGIYGKFLGQQTFTLGCFQWIKRSRGNKLKQGKVQKRIKGFTSNPDEAYEKARQFCATKNSEITAKKSAE
;
A
#
# COMPACT_ATOMS: atom_id res chain seq x y z
N MET A 1 1.63 -1.47 -7.36
CA MET A 1 2.66 -0.91 -6.45
C MET A 1 3.67 -0.16 -7.28
N LYS A 2 3.99 1.09 -6.93
CA LYS A 2 5.01 1.85 -7.67
C LYS A 2 6.41 1.32 -7.36
N THR A 3 7.31 1.37 -8.34
CA THR A 3 8.73 1.15 -8.04
C THR A 3 9.29 2.37 -7.28
N PRO A 4 10.39 2.21 -6.52
CA PRO A 4 11.04 3.34 -5.83
C PRO A 4 11.44 4.51 -6.77
N GLU A 5 11.52 4.26 -8.07
CA GLU A 5 11.89 5.21 -9.11
C GLU A 5 10.68 6.03 -9.61
N GLN A 6 9.46 5.52 -9.39
CA GLN A 6 8.20 6.16 -9.76
C GLN A 6 7.53 6.91 -8.59
N ALA A 7 8.07 6.74 -7.38
CA ALA A 7 7.54 7.36 -6.16
C ALA A 7 8.29 8.64 -5.80
N PHE A 8 7.67 9.50 -4.99
CA PHE A 8 8.34 10.67 -4.39
C PHE A 8 8.45 10.56 -2.86
N GLU A 9 9.38 11.31 -2.27
CA GLU A 9 9.54 11.34 -0.82
C GLU A 9 8.28 11.91 -0.15
N GLY A 10 7.75 11.16 0.81
CA GLY A 10 6.52 11.47 1.50
C GLY A 10 5.28 10.86 0.86
N GLU A 11 5.37 10.25 -0.33
CA GLU A 11 4.23 9.60 -0.97
C GLU A 11 3.79 8.36 -0.17
N TRP A 12 2.48 8.22 0.02
CA TRP A 12 1.85 7.04 0.60
C TRP A 12 1.51 6.04 -0.49
N ASP A 13 1.90 4.78 -0.25
CA ASP A 13 1.60 3.64 -1.10
C ASP A 13 1.29 2.43 -0.19
N PHE A 14 0.80 1.34 -0.77
CA PHE A 14 0.49 0.12 -0.04
C PHE A 14 1.14 -1.09 -0.67
N ASN A 15 1.52 -2.04 0.19
CA ASN A 15 2.12 -3.30 -0.21
C ASN A 15 1.20 -4.46 0.21
N GLY A 16 0.85 -5.29 -0.77
CA GLY A 16 0.10 -6.53 -0.62
C GLY A 16 0.97 -7.77 -0.77
N SER A 17 2.21 -7.80 -0.29
CA SER A 17 3.08 -8.99 -0.38
C SER A 17 2.49 -10.24 0.28
N CYS A 18 1.49 -10.07 1.16
CA CYS A 18 0.70 -11.15 1.76
C CYS A 18 -0.77 -11.14 1.30
N ALA A 19 -1.09 -10.38 0.26
CA ALA A 19 -2.40 -10.35 -0.37
C ALA A 19 -2.42 -11.31 -1.57
N PRO A 20 -3.56 -11.95 -1.86
CA PRO A 20 -3.72 -12.70 -3.10
C PRO A 20 -3.47 -11.74 -4.29
N ALA A 21 -2.83 -12.21 -5.36
CA ALA A 21 -2.55 -11.37 -6.51
C ALA A 21 -3.86 -10.78 -7.07
N GLU A 22 -3.87 -9.48 -7.35
CA GLU A 22 -5.01 -8.77 -7.94
C GLU A 22 -5.34 -9.48 -9.27
N GLY A 23 -6.53 -10.09 -9.37
CA GLY A 23 -6.97 -10.86 -10.54
C GLY A 23 -6.65 -12.37 -10.55
N SER A 24 -6.07 -12.95 -9.50
CA SER A 24 -5.85 -14.41 -9.44
C SER A 24 -7.10 -15.15 -8.94
N THR A 25 -8.09 -15.33 -9.81
CA THR A 25 -9.30 -16.14 -9.53
C THR A 25 -9.00 -17.64 -9.36
N GLY A 26 -7.74 -18.08 -9.47
CA GLY A 26 -7.36 -19.50 -9.56
C GLY A 26 -6.32 -20.03 -8.57
N ILE A 27 -5.72 -19.20 -7.70
CA ILE A 27 -4.68 -19.67 -6.74
C ILE A 27 -5.25 -19.74 -5.31
N TYR A 28 -6.53 -20.08 -5.19
CA TYR A 28 -7.18 -20.29 -3.88
C TYR A 28 -6.75 -21.60 -3.20
N GLY A 29 -5.98 -22.46 -3.88
CA GLY A 29 -5.57 -23.77 -3.37
C GLY A 29 -4.38 -23.81 -2.42
N LYS A 30 -3.59 -22.71 -2.27
CA LYS A 30 -2.38 -22.72 -1.42
C LYS A 30 -2.56 -22.09 -0.03
N PHE A 31 -3.67 -21.39 0.19
CA PHE A 31 -4.05 -20.81 1.49
C PHE A 31 -5.42 -21.37 1.95
N LEU A 32 -5.53 -22.69 2.08
CA LEU A 32 -6.75 -23.45 2.40
C LEU A 32 -7.38 -23.17 3.79
N GLY A 33 -7.08 -22.03 4.43
CA GLY A 33 -7.68 -21.66 5.72
C GLY A 33 -7.65 -20.19 6.10
N GLN A 34 -6.98 -19.32 5.32
CA GLN A 34 -6.94 -17.89 5.65
C GLN A 34 -8.00 -17.12 4.86
N GLN A 35 -9.16 -16.92 5.50
CA GLN A 35 -10.26 -16.12 4.96
C GLN A 35 -9.90 -14.63 4.81
N THR A 36 -8.78 -14.18 5.38
CA THR A 36 -8.42 -12.76 5.44
C THR A 36 -6.95 -12.54 5.12
N PHE A 37 -6.67 -11.47 4.38
CA PHE A 37 -5.32 -10.97 4.09
C PHE A 37 -5.14 -9.57 4.65
N THR A 38 -3.93 -9.03 4.56
CA THR A 38 -3.63 -7.67 5.03
C THR A 38 -2.79 -6.90 4.03
N LEU A 39 -3.19 -5.66 3.75
CA LEU A 39 -2.43 -4.67 2.98
C LEU A 39 -1.73 -3.71 3.95
N GLY A 40 -0.42 -3.56 3.81
CA GLY A 40 0.37 -2.63 4.61
C GLY A 40 0.54 -1.30 3.87
N CYS A 41 -0.08 -0.23 4.37
CA CYS A 41 0.15 1.12 3.88
C CYS A 41 1.39 1.71 4.56
N PHE A 42 2.30 2.23 3.75
CA PHE A 42 3.56 2.82 4.17
C PHE A 42 3.78 4.15 3.45
N GLN A 43 4.74 4.91 3.93
CA GLN A 43 5.18 6.13 3.28
C GLN A 43 6.58 5.93 2.69
N TRP A 44 6.80 6.40 1.46
CA TRP A 44 8.10 6.45 0.85
C TRP A 44 8.96 7.48 1.58
N ILE A 45 10.13 7.06 2.05
CA ILE A 45 11.07 7.91 2.77
C ILE A 45 12.44 7.84 2.11
N LYS A 46 13.21 8.93 2.15
CA LYS A 46 14.61 8.88 1.71
C LYS A 46 15.42 7.92 2.58
N ARG A 47 16.36 7.23 1.95
CA ARG A 47 17.40 6.52 2.70
C ARG A 47 18.31 7.54 3.37
N SER A 48 18.82 7.19 4.56
CA SER A 48 19.79 8.01 5.28
C SER A 48 21.12 8.19 4.53
N ARG A 49 21.42 7.27 3.60
CA ARG A 49 22.57 7.34 2.70
C ARG A 49 22.11 7.09 1.26
N GLY A 50 22.45 8.03 0.37
CA GLY A 50 22.14 8.02 -1.06
C GLY A 50 20.80 8.65 -1.43
N ASN A 51 20.62 8.99 -2.72
CA ASN A 51 19.43 9.66 -3.26
C ASN A 51 18.25 8.71 -3.57
N LYS A 52 18.27 7.49 -3.03
CA LYS A 52 17.23 6.48 -3.30
C LYS A 52 16.14 6.51 -2.23
N LEU A 53 14.90 6.26 -2.64
CA LEU A 53 13.78 6.07 -1.74
C LEU A 53 13.74 4.64 -1.19
N LYS A 54 13.17 4.48 -0.01
CA LYS A 54 12.80 3.19 0.58
C LYS A 54 11.38 3.23 1.12
N GLN A 55 10.79 2.06 1.23
CA GLN A 55 9.53 1.89 1.95
C GLN A 55 9.79 2.18 3.44
N GLY A 56 9.02 3.11 4.00
CA GLY A 56 9.02 3.39 5.43
C GLY A 56 8.36 2.27 6.22
N LYS A 57 8.26 2.48 7.54
CA LYS A 57 7.49 1.56 8.39
C LYS A 57 6.03 1.57 7.96
N VAL A 58 5.40 0.39 7.91
CA VAL A 58 3.96 0.28 7.71
C VAL A 58 3.24 0.99 8.86
N GLN A 59 2.47 2.02 8.55
CA GLN A 59 1.73 2.80 9.55
C GLN A 59 0.27 2.36 9.67
N LYS A 60 -0.34 1.88 8.58
CA LYS A 60 -1.71 1.38 8.58
C LYS A 60 -1.77 0.00 7.94
N ARG A 61 -2.53 -0.89 8.56
CA ARG A 61 -2.85 -2.22 8.02
C ARG A 61 -4.33 -2.28 7.71
N ILE A 62 -4.66 -2.68 6.50
CA ILE A 62 -6.03 -2.88 6.04
C ILE A 62 -6.24 -4.36 5.91
N LYS A 63 -7.14 -4.90 6.72
CA LYS A 63 -7.54 -6.30 6.66
C LYS A 63 -8.63 -6.46 5.61
N GLY A 64 -8.43 -7.39 4.69
CA GLY A 64 -9.36 -7.73 3.62
C GLY A 64 -9.79 -9.19 3.71
N PHE A 65 -10.96 -9.53 3.18
CA PHE A 65 -11.37 -10.91 3.00
C PHE A 65 -10.90 -11.43 1.65
N THR A 66 -10.37 -12.65 1.59
CA THR A 66 -9.93 -13.26 0.32
C THR A 66 -11.09 -13.52 -0.65
N SER A 67 -12.32 -13.60 -0.14
CA SER A 67 -13.56 -13.68 -0.92
C SER A 67 -13.97 -12.35 -1.57
N ASN A 68 -13.52 -11.21 -1.02
CA ASN A 68 -13.78 -9.88 -1.58
C ASN A 68 -12.51 -9.02 -1.48
N PRO A 69 -11.46 -9.34 -2.27
CA PRO A 69 -10.19 -8.64 -2.17
C PRO A 69 -10.29 -7.19 -2.63
N ASP A 70 -11.13 -6.91 -3.62
CA ASP A 70 -11.27 -5.60 -4.24
C ASP A 70 -11.62 -4.50 -3.24
N GLU A 71 -12.52 -4.80 -2.30
CA GLU A 71 -12.92 -3.88 -1.23
C GLU A 71 -11.72 -3.46 -0.36
N ALA A 72 -10.79 -4.38 -0.08
CA ALA A 72 -9.62 -4.09 0.72
C ALA A 72 -8.59 -3.26 -0.07
N TYR A 73 -8.40 -3.58 -1.36
CA TYR A 73 -7.56 -2.79 -2.26
C TYR A 73 -8.11 -1.38 -2.45
N GLU A 74 -9.42 -1.23 -2.58
CA GLU A 74 -10.08 0.06 -2.70
C GLU A 74 -9.90 0.90 -1.43
N LYS A 75 -10.11 0.31 -0.24
CA LYS A 75 -9.83 0.99 1.03
C LYS A 75 -8.37 1.42 1.15
N ALA A 76 -7.43 0.60 0.67
CA ALA A 76 -6.01 0.96 0.66
C ALA A 76 -5.69 2.10 -0.30
N ARG A 77 -6.25 2.05 -1.53
CA ARG A 77 -6.16 3.13 -2.51
C ARG A 77 -6.71 4.45 -1.96
N GLN A 78 -7.91 4.41 -1.38
CA GLN A 78 -8.55 5.58 -0.78
C GLN A 78 -7.71 6.15 0.37
N PHE A 79 -7.20 5.30 1.27
CA PHE A 79 -6.35 5.75 2.37
C PHE A 79 -5.08 6.45 1.87
N CYS A 80 -4.37 5.84 0.91
CA CYS A 80 -3.18 6.44 0.31
C CYS A 80 -3.50 7.75 -0.43
N ALA A 81 -4.60 7.79 -1.21
CA ALA A 81 -5.02 8.99 -1.92
C ALA A 81 -5.32 10.14 -0.97
N THR A 82 -6.11 9.91 0.08
CA THR A 82 -6.42 10.92 1.10
C THR A 82 -5.14 11.46 1.75
N LYS A 83 -4.23 10.57 2.16
CA LYS A 83 -2.96 10.96 2.78
C LYS A 83 -2.05 11.74 1.84
N ASN A 84 -2.01 11.37 0.56
CA ASN A 84 -1.25 12.11 -0.44
C ASN A 84 -1.85 13.49 -0.70
N SER A 85 -3.18 13.61 -0.76
CA SER A 85 -3.86 14.90 -0.89
C SER A 85 -3.59 15.82 0.31
N GLU A 86 -3.59 15.29 1.54
CA GLU A 86 -3.22 16.06 2.74
C GLU A 86 -1.78 16.60 2.66
N ILE A 87 -0.84 15.83 2.10
CA ILE A 87 0.55 16.26 1.94
C ILE A 87 0.67 17.37 0.90
N THR A 88 -0.02 17.23 -0.24
CA THR A 88 -0.03 18.26 -1.29
C THR A 88 -0.65 19.55 -0.75
N ALA A 89 -1.79 19.45 -0.03
CA ALA A 89 -2.45 20.60 0.57
C ALA A 89 -1.56 21.33 1.59
N LYS A 90 -0.78 20.59 2.39
CA LYS A 90 0.19 21.19 3.31
C LYS A 90 1.33 21.90 2.60
N LYS A 91 1.87 21.31 1.52
CA LYS A 91 2.93 21.94 0.71
C LYS A 91 2.49 23.21 -0.01
N SER A 92 1.20 23.36 -0.33
CA SER A 92 0.65 24.56 -0.96
C SER A 92 0.29 25.67 0.03
N ALA A 93 0.29 25.39 1.33
CA ALA A 93 -0.04 26.34 2.39
C ALA A 93 1.19 26.97 3.06
N GLU A 94 2.40 26.60 2.61
CA GLU A 94 3.70 27.06 3.10
C GLU A 94 4.42 27.86 2.00
#